data_AF-A0A7C7SFD2-F1
#
_entry.id   AF-A0A7C7SFD2-F1
#
_cell.length_a   1.000
_cell.length_b   1.000
_cell.length_c   1.000
_cell.angle_alpha   90.00
_cell.angle_beta   90.00
_cell.angle_gamma   90.00
#
_symmetry.space_group_name_H-M   'P 1'
#
loop_
_entity.id
_entity.type
_entity.pdbx_description
1 polymer ?
#
loop_
_entity_poly.entity_id
_entity_poly.type
_entity_poly.pdbx_seq_one_letter_code
_entity_poly.pdbx_strand_id
1 'polypeptide(L)'
;MVLGLWLVGAVTLLMRTGVGFLATRRLRRSAAPPVDAEWVRLAVDLTGQLGLTRPVRVLSSSGAAMPMTWGWWRPVVLVPTTGDWSTARKRVVLFHELSHVARHDCVWQFVANLAVSAYWFDPLVWLAVRAQRVERERACDDAAEALGRIRSETAVDGLTASLRPAGGSAARQIIEALGRIGGDRSLEALIGVADDASPAVRHAVIEALSNQRWTSRVAPMPNPRPDAEPVVAPTSPD
;
A
#
# COMPACT_ATOMS: atom_id res chain seq x y z
N MET A 1 -16.29 40.76 -4.88
CA MET A 1 -16.98 39.48 -5.19
C MET A 1 -15.99 38.35 -5.51
N VAL A 2 -15.01 38.55 -6.40
CA VAL A 2 -14.02 37.51 -6.79
C VAL A 2 -13.20 36.96 -5.61
N LEU A 3 -12.66 37.82 -4.74
CA LEU A 3 -11.92 37.39 -3.55
C LEU A 3 -12.77 36.53 -2.59
N GLY A 4 -14.05 36.86 -2.44
CA GLY A 4 -14.97 36.12 -1.58
C GLY A 4 -15.24 34.71 -2.13
N LEU A 5 -15.47 34.58 -3.44
CA LEU A 5 -15.63 33.28 -4.08
C LEU A 5 -14.35 32.43 -3.98
N TRP A 6 -13.19 33.05 -4.19
CA TRP A 6 -11.90 32.38 -4.04
C TRP A 6 -11.71 31.85 -2.61
N LEU A 7 -11.97 32.68 -1.59
CA LEU A 7 -11.87 32.32 -0.18
C LEU A 7 -12.78 31.15 0.18
N VAL A 8 -14.04 31.15 -0.30
CA VAL A 8 -14.98 30.06 -0.03
C VAL A 8 -14.44 28.72 -0.56
N GLY A 9 -13.94 28.70 -1.80
CA GLY A 9 -13.35 27.48 -2.38
C GLY A 9 -12.11 27.00 -1.61
N ALA A 10 -11.18 27.92 -1.33
CA ALA A 10 -9.96 27.62 -0.59
C ALA A 10 -10.25 27.09 0.83
N VAL A 11 -11.13 27.78 1.58
CA VAL A 11 -11.53 27.37 2.94
C VAL A 11 -12.24 26.03 2.91
N THR A 12 -13.11 25.76 1.92
CA THR A 12 -13.83 24.48 1.83
C THR A 12 -12.85 23.31 1.66
N LEU A 13 -11.85 23.44 0.79
CA LEU A 13 -10.85 22.39 0.55
C LEU A 13 -9.85 22.25 1.71
N LEU A 14 -9.48 23.36 2.36
CA LEU A 14 -8.69 23.34 3.58
C LEU A 14 -9.45 22.67 4.72
N MET A 15 -10.74 22.96 4.90
CA MET A 15 -11.59 22.32 5.90
C MET A 15 -11.70 20.82 5.67
N ARG A 16 -11.95 20.39 4.42
CA ARG A 16 -11.94 18.97 4.05
C ARG A 16 -10.62 18.28 4.42
N THR A 17 -9.49 18.92 4.12
CA THR A 17 -8.15 18.43 4.50
C THR A 17 -7.98 18.39 6.02
N GLY A 18 -8.45 19.43 6.72
CA GLY A 18 -8.44 19.54 8.17
C GLY A 18 -9.24 18.44 8.86
N VAL A 19 -10.42 18.08 8.34
CA VAL A 19 -11.23 16.96 8.83
C VAL A 19 -10.47 15.64 8.73
N GLY A 20 -9.79 15.38 7.60
CA GLY A 20 -8.93 14.19 7.46
C GLY A 20 -7.77 14.16 8.46
N PHE A 21 -7.16 15.31 8.72
CA PHE A 21 -6.11 15.47 9.74
C PHE A 21 -6.65 15.27 11.16
N LEU A 22 -7.87 15.73 11.45
CA LEU A 22 -8.53 15.54 12.73
C LEU A 22 -8.91 14.07 12.95
N ALA A 23 -9.42 13.39 11.93
CA ALA A 23 -9.77 11.97 11.99
C ALA A 23 -8.54 11.11 12.31
N THR A 24 -7.45 11.28 11.56
CA THR A 24 -6.17 10.59 11.81
C THR A 24 -5.56 10.95 13.18
N ARG A 25 -5.66 12.21 13.61
CA ARG A 25 -5.25 12.62 14.97
C ARG A 25 -6.09 11.93 16.06
N ARG A 26 -7.39 11.72 15.84
CA ARG A 26 -8.25 10.95 16.76
C ARG A 26 -7.80 9.49 16.81
N LEU A 27 -7.59 8.84 15.65
CA LEU A 27 -7.05 7.47 15.60
C LEU A 27 -5.70 7.34 16.32
N ARG A 28 -4.82 8.34 16.19
CA ARG A 28 -3.53 8.36 16.90
C ARG A 28 -3.71 8.49 18.41
N ARG A 29 -4.69 9.28 18.87
CA ARG A 29 -4.95 9.45 20.31
C ARG A 29 -5.50 8.18 20.95
N SER A 30 -6.25 7.38 20.20
CA SER A 30 -6.72 6.06 20.63
C SER A 30 -5.69 4.94 20.39
N ALA A 31 -4.53 5.24 19.80
CA ALA A 31 -3.50 4.25 19.54
C ALA A 31 -2.65 3.98 20.79
N ALA A 32 -2.36 2.71 21.01
CA ALA A 32 -1.56 2.21 22.12
C ALA A 32 -0.11 1.92 21.66
N PRO A 33 0.84 1.75 22.60
CA PRO A 33 2.13 1.14 22.28
C PRO A 33 1.96 -0.17 21.50
N PRO A 34 2.95 -0.56 20.67
CA PRO A 34 2.82 -1.73 19.83
C PRO A 34 2.62 -3.00 20.68
N VAL A 35 1.81 -3.91 20.15
CA VAL A 35 1.36 -5.13 20.87
C VAL A 35 2.55 -6.00 21.34
N ASP A 36 3.68 -5.96 20.64
CA ASP A 36 4.89 -6.68 21.01
C ASP A 36 6.18 -5.89 20.77
N ALA A 37 7.25 -6.30 21.45
CA ALA A 37 8.58 -5.71 21.33
C ALA A 37 9.25 -5.98 19.97
N GLU A 38 8.72 -6.91 19.17
CA GLU A 38 9.28 -7.25 17.86
C GLU A 38 9.04 -6.14 16.84
N TRP A 39 7.85 -5.51 16.83
CA TRP A 39 7.59 -4.33 16.01
C TRP A 39 8.60 -3.21 16.24
N VAL A 40 8.96 -2.96 17.50
CA VAL A 40 9.93 -1.93 17.88
C VAL A 40 11.33 -2.30 17.36
N ARG A 41 11.76 -3.56 17.56
CA ARG A 41 13.07 -4.02 17.06
C ARG A 41 13.18 -3.93 15.55
N LEU A 42 12.17 -4.41 14.83
CA LEU A 42 12.13 -4.35 13.36
C LEU A 42 12.12 -2.91 12.86
N ALA A 43 11.37 -2.02 13.49
CA ALA A 43 11.35 -0.62 13.10
C ALA A 43 12.73 0.04 13.29
N VAL A 44 13.41 -0.21 14.41
CA VAL A 44 14.77 0.30 14.64
C VAL A 44 15.74 -0.20 13.56
N ASP A 45 15.77 -1.52 13.31
CA ASP A 45 16.64 -2.13 12.29
C ASP A 45 16.40 -1.52 10.89
N LEU A 46 15.13 -1.49 10.46
CA LEU A 46 14.75 -0.96 9.15
C LEU A 46 14.97 0.54 9.02
N THR A 47 14.78 1.33 10.10
CA THR A 47 15.12 2.76 10.07
C THR A 47 16.62 2.98 9.88
N GLY A 48 17.46 2.14 10.48
CA GLY A 48 18.91 2.16 10.26
C GLY A 48 19.27 1.83 8.81
N GLN A 49 18.67 0.79 8.24
CA GLN A 49 18.89 0.39 6.85
C GLN A 49 18.46 1.47 5.84
N LEU A 50 17.38 2.20 6.13
CA LEU A 50 16.87 3.29 5.29
C LEU A 50 17.58 4.64 5.54
N GLY A 51 18.57 4.70 6.43
CA GLY A 51 19.30 5.93 6.76
C GLY A 51 18.44 7.00 7.43
N LEU A 52 17.35 6.60 8.08
CA LEU A 52 16.43 7.53 8.75
C LEU A 52 17.05 8.05 10.04
N THR A 53 17.36 9.35 10.07
CA THR A 53 17.93 10.02 11.25
C THR A 53 16.87 10.42 12.29
N ARG A 54 15.58 10.31 11.96
CA ARG A 54 14.47 10.73 12.81
C ARG A 54 13.85 9.51 13.50
N PRO A 55 13.49 9.61 14.79
CA PRO A 55 12.84 8.50 15.50
C PRO A 55 11.44 8.25 14.95
N VAL A 56 11.21 7.06 14.38
CA VAL A 56 9.89 6.61 13.95
C VAL A 56 9.22 5.85 15.09
N ARG A 57 7.96 6.18 15.39
CA ARG A 57 7.18 5.48 16.41
C ARG A 57 6.23 4.49 15.74
N VAL A 58 6.27 3.22 16.16
CA VAL A 58 5.22 2.27 15.80
C VAL A 58 4.17 2.28 16.90
N LEU A 59 2.90 2.39 16.55
CA LEU A 59 1.76 2.33 17.47
C LEU A 59 0.71 1.36 16.93
N SER A 60 -0.02 0.69 17.81
CA SER A 60 -1.11 -0.20 17.42
C SER A 60 -2.47 0.45 17.66
N SER A 61 -3.41 0.29 16.73
CA SER A 61 -4.77 0.83 16.85
C SER A 61 -5.81 -0.17 16.37
N SER A 62 -6.86 -0.39 17.19
CA SER A 62 -8.01 -1.21 16.82
C SER A 62 -8.93 -0.53 15.81
N GLY A 63 -8.84 0.80 15.68
CA GLY A 63 -9.57 1.57 14.66
C GLY A 63 -8.85 1.64 13.31
N ALA A 64 -7.63 1.12 13.19
CA ALA A 64 -6.90 1.08 11.93
C ALA A 64 -7.22 -0.22 11.18
N ALA A 65 -7.88 -0.11 10.02
CA ALA A 65 -8.18 -1.26 9.16
C ALA A 65 -6.95 -1.76 8.38
N MET A 66 -5.95 -0.90 8.19
CA MET A 66 -4.72 -1.19 7.46
C MET A 66 -3.54 -0.44 8.09
N PRO A 67 -2.29 -0.93 7.89
CA PRO A 67 -1.09 -0.17 8.21
C PRO A 67 -1.14 1.21 7.55
N MET A 68 -0.70 2.23 8.28
CA MET A 68 -0.65 3.58 7.73
C MET A 68 0.44 4.42 8.39
N THR A 69 1.13 5.20 7.57
CA THR A 69 2.11 6.19 8.02
C THR A 69 1.48 7.56 8.21
N TRP A 70 1.83 8.21 9.31
CA TRP A 70 1.32 9.54 9.66
C TRP A 70 2.36 10.44 10.31
N GLY A 71 2.38 11.71 9.93
CA GLY A 71 3.11 12.78 10.63
C GLY A 71 4.38 13.25 9.92
N TRP A 72 4.75 14.51 10.18
CA TRP A 72 5.78 15.22 9.41
C TRP A 72 7.13 15.28 10.16
N TRP A 73 7.07 15.63 11.44
CA TRP A 73 8.24 15.82 12.31
C TRP A 73 8.57 14.60 13.19
N ARG A 74 7.52 13.86 13.57
CA ARG A 74 7.60 12.61 14.34
C ARG A 74 6.72 11.59 13.63
N PRO A 75 7.23 10.94 12.57
CA PRO A 75 6.48 9.95 11.83
C PRO A 75 6.04 8.81 12.75
N VAL A 76 4.79 8.41 12.58
CA VAL A 76 4.14 7.33 13.31
C VAL A 76 3.64 6.32 12.30
N VAL A 77 4.05 5.07 12.46
CA VAL A 77 3.46 3.95 11.72
C VAL A 77 2.38 3.34 12.61
N LEU A 78 1.13 3.48 12.20
CA LEU A 78 -0.01 2.85 12.85
C LEU A 78 -0.22 1.47 12.25
N VAL A 79 -0.24 0.44 13.09
CA VAL A 79 -0.53 -0.94 12.69
C VAL A 79 -1.86 -1.40 13.30
N PRO A 80 -2.66 -2.20 12.58
CA PRO A 80 -3.86 -2.81 13.14
C PRO A 80 -3.51 -3.71 14.32
N THR A 81 -4.30 -3.66 15.40
CA THR A 81 -4.17 -4.63 16.51
C THR A 81 -4.62 -6.03 16.11
N THR A 82 -5.52 -6.13 15.13
CA THR A 82 -6.07 -7.38 14.62
C THR A 82 -5.38 -7.77 13.31
N GLY A 83 -4.91 -9.01 13.22
CA GLY A 83 -4.24 -9.53 12.04
C GLY A 83 -3.24 -10.62 12.40
N ASP A 84 -3.04 -11.55 11.48
CA ASP A 84 -1.96 -12.54 11.59
C ASP A 84 -0.62 -11.85 11.25
N TRP A 85 0.15 -11.54 12.29
CA TRP A 85 1.40 -10.79 12.20
C TRP A 85 2.61 -11.71 12.36
N SER A 86 2.92 -12.49 11.32
CA SER A 86 4.21 -13.19 11.25
C SER A 86 5.38 -12.19 11.16
N THR A 87 6.56 -12.57 11.67
CA THR A 87 7.80 -11.76 11.61
C THR A 87 8.09 -11.25 10.19
N ALA A 88 7.90 -12.12 9.18
CA ALA A 88 8.12 -11.77 7.78
C ALA A 88 7.16 -10.66 7.32
N ARG A 89 5.86 -10.78 7.65
CA ARG A 89 4.84 -9.77 7.34
C ARG A 89 5.15 -8.43 7.99
N LYS A 90 5.49 -8.44 9.28
CA LYS A 90 5.85 -7.21 10.02
C LYS A 90 6.99 -6.47 9.33
N ARG A 91 8.03 -7.19 8.90
CA ARG A 91 9.20 -6.62 8.22
C ARG A 91 8.83 -5.97 6.90
N VAL A 92 8.05 -6.64 6.04
CA VAL A 92 7.68 -6.09 4.74
C VAL A 92 6.74 -4.89 4.87
N VAL A 93 5.73 -5.00 5.74
CA VAL A 93 4.80 -3.88 5.99
C VAL A 93 5.55 -2.68 6.58
N LEU A 94 6.42 -2.89 7.58
CA LEU A 94 7.23 -1.79 8.12
C LEU A 94 8.15 -1.19 7.07
N PHE A 95 8.80 -2.01 6.25
CA PHE A 95 9.68 -1.49 5.20
C PHE A 95 8.90 -0.60 4.22
N HIS A 96 7.72 -1.04 3.78
CA HIS A 96 6.84 -0.25 2.93
C HIS A 96 6.44 1.07 3.60
N GLU A 97 5.93 1.02 4.83
CA GLU A 97 5.50 2.21 5.57
C GLU A 97 6.67 3.18 5.84
N LEU A 98 7.84 2.65 6.22
CA LEU A 98 9.05 3.44 6.44
C LEU A 98 9.60 4.05 5.14
N SER A 99 9.38 3.42 3.99
CA SER A 99 9.75 4.00 2.70
C SER A 99 8.98 5.29 2.42
N HIS A 100 7.69 5.35 2.79
CA HIS A 100 6.91 6.59 2.73
C HIS A 100 7.46 7.66 3.68
N VAL A 101 7.93 7.26 4.88
CA VAL A 101 8.60 8.18 5.82
C VAL A 101 9.87 8.76 5.21
N ALA A 102 10.74 7.90 4.67
CA ALA A 102 12.02 8.27 4.08
C ALA A 102 11.86 9.24 2.91
N ARG A 103 10.80 9.08 2.12
CA ARG A 103 10.49 9.92 0.98
C ARG A 103 9.70 11.20 1.32
N HIS A 104 9.36 11.41 2.58
CA HIS A 104 8.56 12.55 3.05
C HIS A 104 7.19 12.66 2.37
N ASP A 105 6.59 11.54 2.05
CA ASP A 105 5.33 11.43 1.33
C ASP A 105 4.18 12.22 1.98
N CYS A 106 4.06 12.18 3.31
CA CYS A 106 3.06 12.96 4.04
C CYS A 106 3.26 14.48 3.90
N VAL A 107 4.51 14.95 3.79
CA VAL A 107 4.83 16.37 3.63
C VAL A 107 4.42 16.82 2.23
N TRP A 108 4.82 16.06 1.21
CA TRP A 108 4.47 16.36 -0.18
C TRP A 108 2.96 16.26 -0.43
N GLN A 109 2.26 15.35 0.26
CA GLN A 109 0.80 15.30 0.20
C GLN A 109 0.15 16.54 0.82
N PHE A 110 0.70 17.06 1.92
CA PHE A 110 0.20 18.28 2.55
C PHE A 110 0.42 19.50 1.65
N VAL A 111 1.62 19.66 1.08
CA VAL A 111 1.93 20.73 0.12
C VAL A 111 1.00 20.67 -1.09
N ALA A 112 0.78 19.48 -1.65
CA ALA A 112 -0.17 19.28 -2.75
C ALA A 112 -1.61 19.73 -2.39
N ASN A 113 -2.07 19.43 -1.18
CA ASN A 113 -3.40 19.85 -0.73
C ASN A 113 -3.49 21.37 -0.53
N LEU A 114 -2.42 22.03 -0.07
CA LEU A 114 -2.36 23.50 0.00
C LEU A 114 -2.40 24.12 -1.39
N ALA A 115 -1.63 23.59 -2.34
CA ALA A 115 -1.63 24.05 -3.73
C ALA A 115 -3.03 23.92 -4.34
N VAL A 116 -3.67 22.76 -4.22
CA VAL A 116 -5.05 22.55 -4.68
C VAL A 116 -6.03 23.50 -3.99
N SER A 117 -5.85 23.80 -2.72
CA SER A 117 -6.74 24.74 -2.02
C SER A 117 -6.58 26.18 -2.52
N ALA A 118 -5.35 26.61 -2.80
CA ALA A 118 -5.08 27.96 -3.31
C ALA A 118 -5.48 28.13 -4.80
N TYR A 119 -5.33 27.06 -5.57
CA TYR A 119 -5.51 27.04 -7.03
C TYR A 119 -6.61 26.06 -7.45
N TRP A 120 -7.68 25.96 -6.67
CA TRP A 120 -8.73 24.95 -6.89
C TRP A 120 -9.44 25.07 -8.24
N PHE A 121 -9.40 26.26 -8.82
CA PHE A 121 -9.95 26.58 -10.14
C PHE A 121 -8.99 26.25 -11.29
N ASP A 122 -7.71 25.96 -11.01
CA ASP A 122 -6.70 25.66 -12.03
C ASP A 122 -6.61 24.14 -12.27
N PRO A 123 -7.05 23.64 -13.43
CA PRO A 123 -7.01 22.22 -13.75
C PRO A 123 -5.58 21.65 -13.81
N LEU A 124 -4.56 22.47 -14.11
CA LEU A 124 -3.17 22.01 -14.18
C LEU A 124 -2.65 21.62 -12.80
N VAL A 125 -3.09 22.29 -11.74
CA VAL A 125 -2.72 21.92 -10.36
C VAL A 125 -3.32 20.58 -9.97
N TRP A 126 -4.56 20.29 -10.39
CA TRP A 126 -5.17 18.96 -10.18
C TRP A 126 -4.43 17.87 -10.94
N LEU A 127 -4.02 18.12 -12.19
CA LEU A 127 -3.22 17.19 -12.99
C LEU A 127 -1.84 16.96 -12.37
N ALA A 128 -1.17 18.01 -11.90
CA ALA A 128 0.12 17.91 -11.22
C ALA A 128 0.02 17.07 -9.94
N VAL A 129 -0.99 17.29 -9.11
CA VAL A 129 -1.21 16.49 -7.90
C VAL A 129 -1.57 15.03 -8.24
N ARG A 130 -2.30 14.79 -9.32
CA ARG A 130 -2.56 13.43 -9.81
C ARG A 130 -1.27 12.75 -10.27
N ALA A 131 -0.45 13.43 -11.06
CA ALA A 131 0.85 12.93 -11.52
C ALA A 131 1.77 12.63 -10.34
N GLN A 132 1.82 13.51 -9.33
CA GLN A 132 2.58 13.30 -8.10
C GLN A 132 2.15 12.02 -7.36
N ARG A 133 0.84 11.70 -7.31
CA ARG A 133 0.38 10.44 -6.69
C ARG A 133 0.86 9.23 -7.47
N VAL A 134 0.84 9.30 -8.81
CA VAL A 134 1.33 8.22 -9.67
C VAL A 134 2.84 8.02 -9.48
N GLU A 135 3.63 9.09 -9.46
CA GLU A 135 5.09 9.01 -9.25
C GLU A 135 5.46 8.50 -7.85
N ARG A 136 4.62 8.79 -6.85
CA ARG A 136 4.80 8.25 -5.50
C ARG A 136 4.64 6.72 -5.47
N GLU A 137 3.65 6.19 -6.19
CA GLU A 137 3.46 4.75 -6.30
C GLU A 137 4.58 4.10 -7.12
N ARG A 138 4.90 4.67 -8.29
CA ARG A 138 5.99 4.18 -9.16
C ARG A 138 7.31 4.05 -8.43
N ALA A 139 7.64 5.03 -7.62
CA ALA A 139 8.91 5.00 -6.91
C ALA A 139 8.90 4.04 -5.70
N CYS A 140 7.74 3.57 -5.27
CA CYS A 140 7.60 2.41 -4.40
C CYS A 140 7.87 1.13 -5.19
N ASP A 141 7.33 1.04 -6.42
CA ASP A 141 7.57 -0.08 -7.34
C ASP A 141 9.04 -0.19 -7.78
N ASP A 142 9.76 0.92 -7.91
CA ASP A 142 11.21 0.98 -8.19
C ASP A 142 12.04 0.41 -7.02
N ALA A 143 11.60 0.59 -5.78
CA ALA A 143 12.26 -0.02 -4.62
C ALA A 143 12.06 -1.55 -4.61
N ALA A 144 10.85 -2.00 -4.97
CA ALA A 144 10.59 -3.41 -5.25
C ALA A 144 11.40 -3.91 -6.48
N GLU A 145 11.66 -3.04 -7.46
CA GLU A 145 12.49 -3.33 -8.62
C GLU A 145 13.95 -3.58 -8.23
N ALA A 146 14.52 -2.74 -7.38
CA ALA A 146 15.88 -2.93 -6.88
C ALA A 146 16.05 -4.29 -6.18
N LEU A 147 15.06 -4.72 -5.38
CA LEU A 147 15.01 -6.03 -4.76
C LEU A 147 14.90 -7.17 -5.79
N GLY A 148 14.06 -7.00 -6.82
CA GLY A 148 13.92 -7.97 -7.90
C GLY A 148 15.16 -8.08 -8.80
N ARG A 149 15.90 -6.99 -9.01
CA ARG A 149 17.14 -6.94 -9.81
C ARG A 149 18.29 -7.70 -9.15
N ILE A 150 18.29 -7.80 -7.82
CA ILE A 150 19.23 -8.65 -7.07
C ILE A 150 18.98 -10.15 -7.37
N ARG A 151 17.82 -10.51 -7.98
CA ARG A 151 17.43 -11.86 -8.45
C ARG A 151 17.76 -12.99 -7.46
N SER A 152 17.57 -12.69 -6.19
CA SER A 152 17.87 -13.65 -5.13
C SER A 152 16.72 -14.66 -5.05
N GLU A 153 16.89 -15.88 -5.57
CA GLU A 153 15.90 -16.95 -5.40
C GLU A 153 15.66 -17.27 -3.91
N THR A 154 16.64 -17.04 -3.04
CA THR A 154 16.49 -17.15 -1.59
C THR A 154 15.55 -16.09 -1.00
N ALA A 155 15.25 -15.01 -1.72
CA ALA A 155 14.25 -14.03 -1.32
C ALA A 155 12.81 -14.44 -1.70
N VAL A 156 12.62 -15.40 -2.62
CA VAL A 156 11.30 -15.82 -3.10
C VAL A 156 10.47 -16.41 -1.97
N ASP A 157 11.05 -17.27 -1.14
CA ASP A 157 10.33 -17.88 -0.01
C ASP A 157 9.95 -16.82 1.05
N GLY A 158 10.85 -15.87 1.33
CA GLY A 158 10.60 -14.77 2.25
C GLY A 158 9.52 -13.79 1.74
N LEU A 159 9.53 -13.48 0.44
CA LEU A 159 8.53 -12.64 -0.21
C LEU A 159 7.18 -13.35 -0.31
N THR A 160 7.16 -14.63 -0.70
CA THR A 160 5.94 -15.45 -0.78
C THR A 160 5.29 -15.65 0.59
N ALA A 161 6.09 -15.92 1.62
CA ALA A 161 5.60 -15.98 3.01
C ALA A 161 5.05 -14.63 3.50
N SER A 162 5.57 -13.52 2.96
CA SER A 162 5.06 -12.18 3.24
C SER A 162 3.85 -11.81 2.39
N LEU A 163 3.64 -12.49 1.25
CA LEU A 163 2.56 -12.22 0.30
C LEU A 163 1.21 -12.73 0.78
N ARG A 164 1.14 -13.99 1.23
CA ARG A 164 -0.11 -14.61 1.71
C ARG A 164 -0.86 -13.75 2.74
N PRO A 165 -0.17 -13.06 3.66
CA PRO A 165 -0.86 -12.18 4.59
C PRO A 165 -0.81 -10.69 4.18
N ALA A 166 -0.08 -10.25 3.15
CA ALA A 166 -0.05 -8.83 2.77
C ALA A 166 -1.42 -8.34 2.22
N GLY A 167 -1.77 -7.08 2.51
CA GLY A 167 -2.97 -6.43 1.99
C GLY A 167 -2.64 -5.13 1.26
N GLY A 168 -3.50 -4.72 0.33
CA GLY A 168 -3.38 -3.43 -0.36
C GLY A 168 -2.10 -3.28 -1.19
N SER A 169 -1.48 -2.09 -1.12
CA SER A 169 -0.27 -1.70 -1.87
C SER A 169 0.96 -2.57 -1.57
N ALA A 170 1.10 -3.03 -0.32
CA ALA A 170 2.22 -3.89 0.06
C ALA A 170 2.17 -5.27 -0.63
N ALA A 171 0.98 -5.84 -0.81
CA ALA A 171 0.82 -7.10 -1.54
C ALA A 171 1.20 -6.94 -3.02
N ARG A 172 0.79 -5.81 -3.62
CA ARG A 172 1.10 -5.49 -5.02
C ARG A 172 2.61 -5.39 -5.26
N GLN A 173 3.36 -4.69 -4.40
CA GLN A 173 4.82 -4.62 -4.52
C GLN A 173 5.51 -5.99 -4.42
N ILE A 174 5.05 -6.84 -3.51
CA ILE A 174 5.58 -8.20 -3.38
C ILE A 174 5.28 -9.02 -4.64
N ILE A 175 4.06 -8.94 -5.18
CA ILE A 175 3.66 -9.60 -6.43
C ILE A 175 4.52 -9.13 -7.61
N GLU A 176 4.72 -7.82 -7.74
CA GLU A 176 5.56 -7.25 -8.79
C GLU A 176 7.02 -7.69 -8.63
N ALA A 177 7.56 -7.71 -7.40
CA ALA A 177 8.90 -8.21 -7.12
C ALA A 177 9.04 -9.69 -7.52
N LEU A 178 8.10 -10.56 -7.13
CA LEU A 178 8.08 -11.99 -7.49
C LEU A 178 7.98 -12.19 -9.01
N GLY A 179 7.08 -11.45 -9.68
CA GLY A 179 6.92 -11.51 -11.13
C GLY A 179 8.20 -11.11 -11.88
N ARG A 180 8.96 -10.13 -11.35
CA ARG A 180 10.26 -9.71 -11.90
C ARG A 180 11.40 -10.66 -11.56
N ILE A 181 11.44 -11.25 -10.37
CA ILE A 181 12.44 -12.26 -9.98
C ILE A 181 12.39 -13.43 -10.98
N GLY A 182 11.20 -13.90 -11.33
CA GLY A 182 11.05 -14.99 -12.30
C GLY A 182 11.22 -16.39 -11.67
N GLY A 183 11.17 -17.42 -12.51
CA GLY A 183 11.50 -18.81 -12.14
C GLY A 183 10.35 -19.61 -11.52
N ASP A 184 10.35 -20.93 -11.70
CA ASP A 184 9.17 -21.79 -11.43
C ASP A 184 8.62 -21.65 -9.99
N ARG A 185 9.48 -21.39 -9.00
CA ARG A 185 9.08 -21.08 -7.62
C ARG A 185 8.26 -19.79 -7.47
N SER A 186 8.63 -18.72 -8.16
CA SER A 186 7.86 -17.47 -8.14
C SER A 186 6.53 -17.63 -8.87
N LEU A 187 6.47 -18.47 -9.91
CA LEU A 187 5.23 -18.78 -10.62
C LEU A 187 4.26 -19.56 -9.72
N GLU A 188 4.74 -20.64 -9.09
CA GLU A 188 3.95 -21.42 -8.13
C GLU A 188 3.45 -20.57 -6.97
N ALA A 189 4.29 -19.68 -6.45
CA ALA A 189 3.93 -18.73 -5.41
C ALA A 189 2.81 -17.77 -5.85
N LEU A 190 2.90 -17.19 -7.05
CA LEU A 190 1.91 -16.25 -7.58
C LEU A 190 0.58 -16.94 -7.91
N ILE A 191 0.61 -18.12 -8.52
CA ILE A 191 -0.59 -18.92 -8.80
C ILE A 191 -1.27 -19.31 -7.48
N GLY A 192 -0.51 -19.81 -6.50
CA GLY A 192 -1.05 -20.21 -5.21
C GLY A 192 -1.66 -19.06 -4.39
N VAL A 193 -1.32 -17.81 -4.68
CA VAL A 193 -1.96 -16.64 -4.06
C VAL A 193 -3.19 -16.18 -4.86
N ALA A 194 -3.25 -16.40 -6.17
CA ALA A 194 -4.36 -15.96 -7.00
C ALA A 194 -5.70 -16.66 -6.67
N ASP A 195 -5.66 -17.93 -6.28
CA ASP A 195 -6.86 -18.77 -6.09
C ASP A 195 -7.80 -18.25 -4.99
N ASP A 196 -7.26 -17.78 -3.85
CA ASP A 196 -8.05 -17.35 -2.68
C ASP A 196 -8.00 -15.84 -2.38
N ALA A 197 -7.38 -15.04 -3.26
CA ALA A 197 -7.14 -13.64 -2.95
C ALA A 197 -8.24 -12.66 -3.37
N SER A 198 -8.24 -11.47 -2.77
CA SER A 198 -9.16 -10.37 -3.15
C SER A 198 -9.03 -9.98 -4.64
N PRO A 199 -10.07 -9.37 -5.26
CA PRO A 199 -10.01 -8.96 -6.68
C PRO A 199 -8.81 -8.09 -7.04
N ALA A 200 -8.39 -7.21 -6.13
CA ALA A 200 -7.24 -6.33 -6.32
C ALA A 200 -5.91 -7.12 -6.40
N VAL A 201 -5.76 -8.14 -5.56
CA VAL A 201 -4.58 -9.01 -5.54
C VAL A 201 -4.55 -9.90 -6.78
N ARG A 202 -5.68 -10.47 -7.19
CA ARG A 202 -5.78 -11.23 -8.45
C ARG A 202 -5.37 -10.40 -9.67
N HIS A 203 -5.84 -9.16 -9.74
CA HIS A 203 -5.48 -8.26 -10.84
C HIS A 203 -3.97 -7.97 -10.87
N ALA A 204 -3.37 -7.70 -9.70
CA ALA A 204 -1.93 -7.50 -9.60
C ALA A 204 -1.14 -8.76 -10.01
N VAL A 205 -1.60 -9.96 -9.65
CA VAL A 205 -0.97 -11.22 -10.09
C VAL A 205 -1.05 -11.37 -11.61
N ILE A 206 -2.22 -11.16 -12.21
CA ILE A 206 -2.38 -11.21 -13.68
C ILE A 206 -1.43 -10.23 -14.36
N GLU A 207 -1.35 -8.99 -13.85
CA GLU A 207 -0.46 -7.97 -14.37
C GLU A 207 1.01 -8.41 -14.30
N ALA A 208 1.46 -8.94 -13.15
CA ALA A 208 2.81 -9.44 -12.96
C ALA A 208 3.14 -10.64 -13.88
N LEU A 209 2.18 -11.55 -14.07
CA LEU A 209 2.32 -12.71 -14.95
C LEU A 209 2.21 -12.36 -16.44
N SER A 210 1.54 -11.26 -16.79
CA SER A 210 1.40 -10.80 -18.18
C SER A 210 2.68 -10.16 -18.73
N ASN A 211 3.68 -9.93 -17.88
CA ASN A 211 4.99 -9.44 -18.31
C ASN A 211 5.71 -10.47 -19.20
N GLN A 212 6.48 -10.01 -20.20
CA GLN A 212 7.01 -10.79 -21.33
C GLN A 212 7.89 -12.03 -20.98
N ARG A 213 8.23 -12.25 -19.71
CA ARG A 213 9.05 -13.39 -19.25
C ARG A 213 8.28 -14.69 -19.07
N TRP A 214 6.95 -14.63 -18.97
CA TRP A 214 6.10 -15.78 -18.60
C TRP A 214 5.16 -16.23 -19.71
N THR A 215 4.99 -15.40 -20.74
CA THR A 215 4.08 -15.63 -21.88
C THR A 215 4.43 -16.89 -22.69
N SER A 216 5.65 -17.41 -22.58
CA SER A 216 6.04 -18.68 -23.20
C SER A 216 5.84 -19.90 -22.30
N ARG A 217 5.50 -19.74 -21.01
CA ARG A 217 5.37 -20.83 -20.01
C ARG A 217 3.97 -20.97 -19.44
N VAL A 218 3.22 -19.88 -19.35
CA VAL A 218 1.83 -19.89 -18.90
C VAL A 218 0.96 -20.03 -20.14
N ALA A 219 0.38 -21.22 -20.36
CA ALA A 219 -0.70 -21.36 -21.34
C ALA A 219 -1.78 -20.31 -21.04
N PRO A 220 -2.43 -19.69 -22.05
CA PRO A 220 -3.44 -18.67 -21.80
C PRO A 220 -4.43 -19.18 -20.75
N MET A 221 -4.56 -18.41 -19.67
CA MET A 221 -5.39 -18.77 -18.54
C MET A 221 -6.79 -19.10 -19.08
N PRO A 222 -7.39 -20.26 -18.75
CA PRO A 222 -8.68 -20.63 -19.30
C PRO A 222 -9.70 -19.56 -18.92
N ASN A 223 -10.39 -19.04 -19.93
CA ASN A 223 -11.50 -18.11 -19.77
C ASN A 223 -12.44 -18.65 -18.68
N PRO A 224 -12.92 -17.83 -17.72
CA PRO A 224 -13.97 -18.29 -16.80
C PRO A 224 -15.06 -18.99 -17.60
N ARG A 225 -15.32 -20.24 -17.23
CA ARG A 225 -16.20 -21.16 -17.97
C ARG A 225 -17.51 -20.43 -18.33
N PRO A 226 -17.96 -20.42 -19.59
CA PRO A 226 -19.22 -19.80 -19.98
C PRO A 226 -20.46 -20.55 -19.45
N ASP A 227 -20.28 -21.63 -18.70
CA ASP A 227 -21.33 -22.60 -18.35
C ASP A 227 -21.68 -22.57 -16.84
N ALA A 228 -21.35 -21.50 -16.13
CA ALA A 228 -21.92 -21.29 -14.80
C ALA A 228 -23.43 -21.03 -14.94
N GLU A 229 -24.21 -22.10 -14.89
CA GLU A 229 -25.67 -22.03 -14.82
C GLU A 229 -26.09 -21.04 -13.72
N PRO A 230 -27.07 -20.17 -14.00
CA PRO A 230 -27.54 -19.22 -13.00
C PRO A 230 -28.09 -19.99 -11.80
N VAL A 231 -27.56 -19.70 -10.62
CA VAL A 231 -28.09 -20.16 -9.33
C VAL A 231 -29.55 -19.71 -9.24
N VAL A 232 -30.48 -20.64 -9.47
CA VAL A 232 -31.91 -20.42 -9.27
C VAL A 232 -32.15 -20.30 -7.77
N ALA A 233 -32.63 -19.12 -7.34
CA ALA A 233 -33.03 -18.89 -5.96
C ALA A 233 -34.25 -19.77 -5.61
N PRO A 234 -34.29 -20.42 -4.43
CA PRO A 234 -35.46 -21.17 -4.01
C PRO A 234 -36.63 -20.20 -3.75
N THR A 235 -37.73 -20.40 -4.48
CA THR A 235 -39.02 -19.76 -4.22
C THR A 235 -39.57 -20.23 -2.87
N SER A 236 -39.92 -19.27 -2.01
CA SER A 236 -40.67 -19.50 -0.77
C SER A 236 -42.05 -20.10 -1.06
N PRO A 237 -42.51 -21.11 -0.30
CA PRO A 237 -43.90 -21.56 -0.39
C PRO A 237 -44.83 -20.64 0.40
N ASP A 238 -45.97 -20.32 -0.21
CA ASP A 238 -47.18 -19.75 0.42
C ASP A 238 -47.84 -20.76 1.38
#